data_AF-A0A2V2E9J9-F1
#
_entry.id   AF-A0A2V2E9J9-F1
#
_cell.length_a   1.000
_cell.length_b   1.000
_cell.length_c   1.000
_cell.angle_alpha   90.00
_cell.angle_beta   90.00
_cell.angle_gamma   90.00
#
_symmetry.space_group_name_H-M   'P 1'
#
loop_
_entity.id
_entity.type
_entity.pdbx_description
1 polymer ?
#
loop_
_entity_poly.entity_id
_entity_poly.type
_entity_poly.pdbx_seq_one_letter_code
_entity_poly.pdbx_strand_id
1 'polypeptide(L)'
;MANNLVTATCPNCNSPLQIKEGQDFVKCEYCGTISSAPKAIEYHQHQSTSYNFNGANPIVNFSNGQDLETLVKNADMHLKLKNYADAQSIYEKISKEYPHDYRGWWGLILAKSKNLSDTHLFYYVDEKYLSEYERRNWITKTFLSDDYTYITNIWSTVKKTAPQNISNELASKYQPYYDMCYTEYEKNLYTYLVPEYELKLKYKEDKYSQCNKNMSGHKLSIESSQISIRKSTASIAWRTLLGIVSGVISFALVGYALALLFTFSIITLIYGVLVGAVAIPFVLIFLKQREEIKLSKESIKSSKNDINKYNSEISECQKEIDELNKEIKKTESDIKEAQANLTKAEKKLVELTRKA
;
A
#
# COMPACT_ATOMS: atom_id res chain seq x y z
N MET A 1 -54.41 -32.21 62.51
CA MET A 1 -54.76 -30.86 61.99
C MET A 1 -53.96 -30.70 60.71
N ALA A 2 -54.61 -30.67 59.54
CA ALA A 2 -53.90 -30.50 58.28
C ALA A 2 -53.34 -29.07 58.23
N ASN A 3 -52.03 -28.92 58.06
CA ASN A 3 -51.41 -27.62 57.85
C ASN A 3 -51.80 -27.14 56.45
N ASN A 4 -52.81 -26.30 56.36
CA ASN A 4 -53.12 -25.58 55.12
C ASN A 4 -51.98 -24.62 54.83
N LEU A 5 -51.18 -24.96 53.82
CA LEU A 5 -50.16 -24.09 53.25
C LEU A 5 -50.75 -23.44 52.02
N VAL A 6 -50.67 -22.11 51.96
CA VAL A 6 -51.06 -21.32 50.79
C VAL A 6 -49.83 -21.10 49.92
N THR A 7 -49.92 -21.46 48.65
CA THR A 7 -48.85 -21.22 47.67
C THR A 7 -48.88 -19.74 47.25
N ALA A 8 -47.70 -19.12 47.25
CA ALA A 8 -47.51 -17.72 46.86
C ALA A 8 -46.22 -17.56 46.05
N THR A 9 -45.99 -16.38 45.47
CA THR A 9 -44.78 -16.06 44.69
C THR A 9 -44.08 -14.85 45.31
N CYS A 10 -42.75 -14.89 45.42
CA CYS A 10 -41.97 -13.75 45.88
C CYS A 10 -42.04 -12.60 44.86
N PRO A 11 -42.48 -11.39 45.26
CA PRO A 11 -42.58 -10.24 44.34
C PRO A 11 -41.25 -9.74 43.77
N ASN A 12 -40.12 -10.11 44.38
CA ASN A 12 -38.79 -9.60 44.01
C ASN A 12 -38.02 -10.56 43.08
N CYS A 13 -38.07 -11.87 43.35
CA CYS A 13 -37.28 -12.87 42.61
C CYS A 13 -38.13 -13.95 41.93
N ASN A 14 -39.47 -13.86 42.02
CA ASN A 14 -40.43 -14.81 41.47
C ASN A 14 -40.29 -16.27 41.97
N SER A 15 -39.53 -16.51 43.04
CA SER A 15 -39.42 -17.84 43.63
C SER A 15 -40.71 -18.24 44.36
N PRO A 16 -41.07 -19.53 44.38
CA PRO A 16 -42.25 -20.02 45.10
C PRO A 16 -42.07 -19.83 46.60
N LEU A 17 -43.16 -19.46 47.27
CA LEU A 17 -43.26 -19.29 48.71
C LEU A 17 -44.38 -20.18 49.24
N GLN A 18 -44.17 -20.78 50.41
CA GLN A 18 -45.20 -21.49 51.15
C GLN A 18 -45.53 -20.70 52.40
N ILE A 19 -46.78 -20.25 52.51
CA ILE A 19 -47.24 -19.40 53.61
C ILE A 19 -48.18 -20.22 54.51
N LYS A 20 -47.95 -20.19 55.81
CA LYS A 20 -48.87 -20.81 56.78
C LYS A 20 -50.10 -19.91 56.96
N GLU A 21 -51.28 -20.50 57.03
CA GLU A 21 -52.53 -19.79 57.26
C GLU A 21 -52.42 -18.92 58.55
N GLY A 22 -52.66 -17.62 58.44
CA GLY A 22 -52.52 -16.63 59.54
C GLY A 22 -51.14 -15.98 59.70
N GLN A 23 -50.17 -16.24 58.81
CA GLN A 23 -48.86 -15.59 58.85
C GLN A 23 -48.91 -14.19 58.19
N ASP A 24 -48.51 -13.13 58.88
CA ASP A 24 -48.56 -11.76 58.34
C ASP A 24 -47.41 -11.43 57.37
N PHE A 25 -46.22 -12.01 57.60
CA PHE A 25 -45.02 -11.75 56.82
C PHE A 25 -44.27 -13.03 56.49
N VAL A 26 -43.79 -13.15 55.25
CA VAL A 26 -42.97 -14.25 54.76
C VAL A 26 -41.63 -13.72 54.27
N LYS A 27 -40.54 -14.37 54.69
CA LYS A 27 -39.19 -14.11 54.18
C LYS A 27 -38.90 -15.11 53.06
N CYS A 28 -38.50 -14.61 51.90
CA CYS A 28 -38.07 -15.47 50.81
C CYS A 28 -36.71 -16.10 51.14
N GLU A 29 -36.63 -17.42 51.08
CA GLU A 29 -35.38 -18.16 51.33
C GLU A 29 -34.34 -17.96 50.22
N TYR A 30 -34.78 -17.58 49.01
CA TYR A 30 -33.91 -17.42 47.84
C TYR A 30 -33.24 -16.05 47.75
N CYS A 31 -33.97 -14.96 48.02
CA CYS A 31 -33.45 -13.58 47.91
C CYS A 31 -33.44 -12.80 49.22
N GLY A 32 -33.91 -13.40 50.32
CA GLY A 32 -33.96 -12.76 51.64
C GLY A 32 -35.00 -11.65 51.81
N THR A 33 -35.78 -11.34 50.77
CA THR A 33 -36.81 -10.28 50.82
C THR A 33 -37.97 -10.66 51.73
N ILE A 34 -38.36 -9.75 52.63
CA ILE A 34 -39.54 -9.92 53.49
C ILE A 34 -40.73 -9.26 52.80
N SER A 35 -41.84 -9.98 52.66
CA SER A 35 -43.08 -9.50 52.06
C SER A 35 -44.27 -9.83 52.96
N SER A 36 -45.28 -8.97 52.99
CA SER A 36 -46.54 -9.30 53.66
C SER A 36 -47.23 -10.45 52.93
N ALA A 37 -47.76 -11.43 53.66
CA ALA A 37 -48.39 -12.60 53.07
C ALA A 37 -49.56 -12.28 52.11
N PRO A 38 -50.48 -11.34 52.41
CA PRO A 38 -51.54 -10.98 51.48
C PRO A 38 -50.99 -10.49 50.13
N LYS A 39 -49.93 -9.67 50.16
CA LYS A 39 -49.27 -9.14 48.96
C LYS A 39 -48.58 -10.22 48.13
N ALA A 40 -47.98 -11.22 48.76
CA ALA A 40 -47.35 -12.35 48.06
C ALA A 40 -48.38 -13.30 47.43
N ILE A 41 -49.53 -13.49 48.08
CA ILE A 41 -50.66 -14.28 47.57
C ILE A 41 -51.34 -13.55 46.41
N GLU A 42 -51.62 -12.26 46.57
CA GLU A 42 -52.20 -11.42 45.52
C GLU A 42 -51.31 -11.39 44.27
N TYR A 43 -49.99 -11.23 44.44
CA TYR A 43 -49.02 -11.27 43.35
C TYR A 43 -49.03 -12.64 42.61
N HIS A 44 -49.19 -13.75 43.35
CA HIS A 44 -49.32 -15.09 42.77
C HIS A 44 -50.61 -15.25 41.95
N GLN A 45 -51.73 -14.70 42.41
CA GLN A 45 -53.02 -14.74 41.71
C GLN A 45 -53.01 -13.88 40.42
N HIS A 46 -52.37 -12.71 40.44
CA HIS A 46 -52.23 -11.86 39.25
C HIS A 46 -51.29 -12.46 38.19
N GLN A 47 -50.29 -13.26 38.57
CA GLN A 47 -49.50 -14.03 37.58
C GLN A 47 -50.27 -15.21 36.99
N SER A 48 -51.23 -15.78 37.73
CA SER A 48 -51.96 -16.99 37.34
C SER A 48 -53.23 -16.70 36.53
N THR A 49 -53.67 -15.44 36.47
CA THR A 49 -54.82 -15.02 35.67
C THR A 49 -54.38 -14.73 34.23
N SER A 50 -54.39 -15.76 33.39
CA SER A 50 -54.45 -15.57 31.94
C SER A 50 -55.79 -14.91 31.60
N TYR A 51 -55.75 -13.61 31.29
CA TYR A 51 -56.94 -12.88 30.87
C TYR A 51 -57.36 -13.32 29.46
N ASN A 52 -58.52 -13.96 29.38
CA ASN A 52 -59.21 -14.25 28.13
C ASN A 52 -60.11 -13.03 27.82
N PHE A 53 -59.63 -12.07 27.02
CA PHE A 53 -60.40 -10.87 26.67
C PHE A 53 -61.19 -11.07 25.37
N ASN A 54 -62.50 -11.30 25.51
CA ASN A 54 -63.49 -10.97 24.48
C ASN A 54 -64.02 -9.56 24.77
N GLY A 55 -63.70 -8.59 23.90
CA GLY A 55 -64.43 -7.31 23.82
C GLY A 55 -63.56 -6.04 23.97
N ALA A 56 -63.56 -5.25 22.90
CA ALA A 56 -63.13 -3.86 22.77
C ALA A 56 -61.62 -3.54 23.00
N ASN A 57 -60.93 -3.27 21.89
CA ASN A 57 -59.58 -2.71 21.80
C ASN A 57 -59.46 -1.37 22.53
N PRO A 58 -58.57 -1.28 23.52
CA PRO A 58 -57.47 -0.34 23.47
C PRO A 58 -56.21 -1.13 23.16
N ILE A 59 -55.53 -0.78 22.07
CA ILE A 59 -54.21 -1.33 21.76
C ILE A 59 -53.24 -0.76 22.79
N VAL A 60 -53.11 -1.45 23.93
CA VAL A 60 -51.95 -1.34 24.79
C VAL A 60 -51.00 -2.42 24.31
N ASN A 61 -50.02 -2.03 23.49
CA ASN A 61 -48.94 -2.91 23.04
C ASN A 61 -48.09 -3.29 24.26
N PHE A 62 -48.51 -4.30 25.01
CA PHE A 62 -47.59 -5.07 25.83
C PHE A 62 -46.82 -5.98 24.89
N SER A 63 -45.74 -5.47 24.33
CA SER A 63 -44.68 -6.29 23.75
C SER A 63 -44.30 -7.33 24.80
N ASN A 64 -44.16 -8.60 24.42
CA ASN A 64 -43.58 -9.68 25.24
C ASN A 64 -42.08 -9.44 25.59
N GLY A 65 -41.66 -8.19 25.75
CA GLY A 65 -40.29 -7.76 25.98
C GLY A 65 -39.97 -7.80 27.47
N GLN A 66 -38.85 -8.46 27.82
CA GLN A 66 -38.17 -8.17 29.07
C GLN A 66 -37.95 -6.65 29.15
N ASP A 67 -38.30 -6.04 30.28
CA ASP A 67 -38.02 -4.64 30.56
C ASP A 67 -36.52 -4.34 30.34
N LEU A 68 -36.22 -3.15 29.83
CA LEU A 68 -34.87 -2.70 29.48
C LEU A 68 -33.86 -2.95 30.62
N GLU A 69 -34.25 -2.70 31.87
CA GLU A 69 -33.35 -2.93 33.01
C GLU A 69 -33.03 -4.42 33.20
N THR A 70 -33.97 -5.31 32.89
CA THR A 70 -33.72 -6.76 32.90
C THR A 70 -32.76 -7.16 31.80
N LEU A 71 -32.94 -6.63 30.59
CA LEU A 71 -32.04 -6.89 29.45
C LEU A 71 -30.61 -6.41 29.74
N VAL A 72 -30.46 -5.19 30.26
CA VAL A 72 -29.15 -4.62 30.62
C VAL A 72 -28.47 -5.46 31.71
N LYS A 73 -29.18 -5.81 32.79
CA LYS A 73 -28.62 -6.65 33.87
C LYS A 73 -28.16 -8.01 33.36
N ASN A 74 -28.93 -8.64 32.47
CA ASN A 74 -28.57 -9.92 31.86
C ASN A 74 -27.31 -9.77 31.00
N ALA A 75 -27.24 -8.76 30.12
CA ALA A 75 -26.08 -8.50 29.29
C ALA A 75 -24.82 -8.22 30.12
N ASP A 76 -24.93 -7.38 31.16
CA ASP A 76 -23.84 -7.07 32.09
C ASP A 76 -23.34 -8.32 32.84
N MET A 77 -24.24 -9.25 33.18
CA MET A 77 -23.87 -10.54 33.78
C MET A 77 -23.05 -11.38 32.79
N HIS A 78 -23.47 -11.47 31.53
CA HIS A 78 -22.69 -12.17 30.50
C HIS A 78 -21.31 -11.53 30.28
N LEU A 79 -21.20 -10.19 30.31
CA LEU A 79 -19.89 -9.51 30.28
C LEU A 79 -19.01 -9.90 31.48
N LYS A 80 -19.57 -9.91 32.70
CA LYS A 80 -18.83 -10.29 33.93
C LYS A 80 -18.35 -11.74 33.88
N LEU A 81 -19.15 -12.62 33.28
CA LEU A 81 -18.81 -14.03 33.05
C LEU A 81 -17.85 -14.23 31.85
N LYS A 82 -17.46 -13.16 31.15
CA LYS A 82 -16.65 -13.19 29.92
C LYS A 82 -17.31 -13.95 28.76
N ASN A 83 -18.63 -14.10 28.81
CA ASN A 83 -19.44 -14.68 27.73
C ASN A 83 -19.76 -13.58 26.71
N TYR A 84 -18.73 -13.12 26.00
CA TYR A 84 -18.82 -11.94 25.14
C TYR A 84 -19.79 -12.11 23.97
N ALA A 85 -19.91 -13.31 23.39
CA ALA A 85 -20.85 -13.58 22.30
C ALA A 85 -22.32 -13.44 22.76
N ASP A 86 -22.66 -14.00 23.92
CA ASP A 86 -24.00 -13.87 24.50
C ASP A 86 -24.29 -12.42 24.91
N ALA A 87 -23.31 -11.75 25.53
CA ALA A 87 -23.43 -10.34 25.87
C ALA A 87 -23.70 -9.48 24.64
N GLN A 88 -22.95 -9.72 23.55
CA GLN A 88 -23.15 -9.03 22.27
C GLN A 88 -24.56 -9.22 21.74
N SER A 89 -25.07 -10.46 21.70
CA SER A 89 -26.42 -10.78 21.24
C SER A 89 -27.50 -9.99 22.00
N ILE A 90 -27.37 -9.90 23.32
CA ILE A 90 -28.32 -9.15 24.15
C ILE A 90 -28.18 -7.63 23.93
N TYR A 91 -26.97 -7.10 23.83
CA TYR A 91 -26.76 -5.67 23.53
C TYR A 91 -27.22 -5.28 22.12
N GLU A 92 -27.12 -6.17 21.14
CA GLU A 92 -27.68 -5.97 19.80
C GLU A 92 -29.22 -5.90 19.86
N LYS A 93 -29.85 -6.70 20.72
CA LYS A 93 -31.29 -6.58 20.98
C LYS A 93 -31.63 -5.23 21.62
N ILE A 94 -30.87 -4.83 22.64
CA ILE A 94 -31.07 -3.54 23.33
C ILE A 94 -30.92 -2.37 22.34
N SER A 95 -29.86 -2.37 21.50
CA SER A 95 -29.61 -1.28 20.56
C SER A 95 -30.67 -1.18 19.45
N LYS A 96 -31.33 -2.29 19.10
CA LYS A 96 -32.44 -2.33 18.12
C LYS A 96 -33.78 -1.92 18.73
N GLU A 97 -34.10 -2.43 19.93
CA GLU A 97 -35.39 -2.16 20.60
C GLU A 97 -35.42 -0.80 21.31
N TYR A 98 -34.25 -0.33 21.79
CA TYR A 98 -34.08 0.91 22.54
C TYR A 98 -32.93 1.75 21.97
N PRO A 99 -33.02 2.19 20.69
CA PRO A 99 -31.90 2.86 20.00
C PRO A 99 -31.49 4.21 20.62
N HIS A 100 -32.36 4.82 21.41
CA HIS A 100 -32.08 6.06 22.16
C HIS A 100 -31.32 5.81 23.46
N ASP A 101 -31.25 4.58 23.95
CA ASP A 101 -30.50 4.23 25.17
C ASP A 101 -29.05 3.89 24.81
N TYR A 102 -28.10 4.60 25.42
CA TYR A 102 -26.68 4.44 25.15
C TYR A 102 -26.11 3.09 25.61
N ARG A 103 -26.76 2.39 26.56
CA ARG A 103 -26.22 1.18 27.20
C ARG A 103 -26.12 0.02 26.23
N GLY A 104 -27.08 -0.11 25.30
CA GLY A 104 -26.99 -1.07 24.20
C GLY A 104 -25.74 -0.84 23.35
N TRP A 105 -25.53 0.40 22.90
CA TRP A 105 -24.38 0.78 22.08
C TRP A 105 -23.05 0.62 22.83
N TRP A 106 -22.97 1.09 24.08
CA TRP A 106 -21.77 0.94 24.90
C TRP A 106 -21.44 -0.53 25.17
N GLY A 107 -22.46 -1.34 25.46
CA GLY A 107 -22.32 -2.77 25.67
C GLY A 107 -21.77 -3.52 24.45
N LEU A 108 -22.12 -3.10 23.23
CA LEU A 108 -21.52 -3.67 22.00
C LEU A 108 -20.02 -3.39 21.92
N ILE A 109 -19.56 -2.20 22.30
CA ILE A 109 -18.13 -1.89 22.38
C ILE A 109 -17.46 -2.82 23.40
N LEU A 110 -18.04 -2.95 24.60
CA LEU A 110 -17.49 -3.80 25.65
C LEU A 110 -17.44 -5.27 25.24
N ALA A 111 -18.51 -5.80 24.65
CA ALA A 111 -18.55 -7.19 24.22
C ALA A 111 -17.51 -7.47 23.12
N LYS A 112 -17.42 -6.60 22.12
CA LYS A 112 -16.49 -6.74 21.00
C LYS A 112 -15.02 -6.61 21.44
N SER A 113 -14.73 -5.65 22.32
CA SER A 113 -13.38 -5.35 22.84
C SER A 113 -12.92 -6.25 23.98
N LYS A 114 -13.72 -7.26 24.35
CA LYS A 114 -13.51 -8.09 25.55
C LYS A 114 -13.30 -7.22 26.80
N ASN A 115 -14.23 -6.30 27.02
CA ASN A 115 -14.22 -5.31 28.10
C ASN A 115 -12.99 -4.39 28.05
N LEU A 116 -12.72 -3.82 26.87
CA LEU A 116 -11.60 -2.91 26.59
C LEU A 116 -10.21 -3.53 26.88
N SER A 117 -10.06 -4.85 26.73
CA SER A 117 -8.80 -5.55 26.99
C SER A 117 -8.09 -6.05 25.73
N ASP A 118 -8.81 -6.24 24.62
CA ASP A 118 -8.25 -6.74 23.38
C ASP A 118 -7.71 -5.59 22.51
N THR A 119 -6.39 -5.40 22.51
CA THR A 119 -5.71 -4.29 21.81
C THR A 119 -5.40 -4.57 20.34
N HIS A 120 -5.48 -5.85 19.93
CA HIS A 120 -5.15 -6.28 18.57
C HIS A 120 -6.34 -6.21 17.61
N LEU A 121 -7.50 -5.71 18.07
CA LEU A 121 -8.70 -5.64 17.25
C LEU A 121 -8.64 -4.61 16.14
N PHE A 122 -7.83 -3.56 16.26
CA PHE A 122 -7.90 -2.43 15.33
C PHE A 122 -7.21 -2.65 14.00
N TYR A 123 -6.37 -3.69 13.90
CA TYR A 123 -5.61 -3.93 12.70
C TYR A 123 -5.49 -5.40 12.35
N TYR A 124 -5.19 -5.65 11.09
CA TYR A 124 -4.76 -6.94 10.62
C TYR A 124 -3.60 -6.75 9.65
N VAL A 125 -2.85 -7.84 9.48
CA VAL A 125 -1.74 -7.94 8.56
C VAL A 125 -2.17 -8.86 7.43
N ASP A 126 -2.12 -8.38 6.18
CA ASP A 126 -2.62 -9.15 5.04
C ASP A 126 -1.60 -9.29 3.92
N GLU A 127 -1.34 -10.54 3.55
CA GLU A 127 -0.49 -10.92 2.42
C GLU A 127 -1.28 -11.10 1.12
N LYS A 128 -2.62 -11.24 1.20
CA LYS A 128 -3.51 -11.58 0.09
C LYS A 128 -3.67 -10.43 -0.92
N TYR A 129 -3.55 -9.19 -0.46
CA TYR A 129 -3.65 -7.99 -1.30
C TYR A 129 -2.29 -7.47 -1.80
N LEU A 130 -1.22 -8.24 -1.60
CA LEU A 130 0.09 -7.91 -2.11
C LEU A 130 0.17 -8.17 -3.61
N SER A 131 0.70 -7.20 -4.34
CA SER A 131 1.15 -7.38 -5.72
C SER A 131 2.21 -8.49 -5.80
N GLU A 132 2.44 -9.02 -7.01
CA GLU A 132 3.48 -10.01 -7.22
C GLU A 132 4.87 -9.49 -6.85
N TYR A 133 5.13 -8.20 -7.07
CA TYR A 133 6.36 -7.54 -6.64
C TYR A 133 6.50 -7.52 -5.12
N GLU A 134 5.45 -7.18 -4.39
CA GLU A 134 5.48 -7.13 -2.93
C GLU A 134 5.68 -8.51 -2.30
N ARG A 135 5.04 -9.55 -2.84
CA ARG A 135 5.25 -10.94 -2.39
C ARG A 135 6.67 -11.43 -2.62
N ARG A 136 7.26 -11.17 -3.80
CA ARG A 136 8.64 -11.57 -4.10
C ARG A 136 9.67 -10.87 -3.18
N ASN A 137 9.33 -9.69 -2.67
CA ASN A 137 10.18 -8.90 -1.80
C ASN A 137 9.81 -9.02 -0.30
N TRP A 138 8.94 -9.98 0.07
CA TRP A 138 8.53 -10.24 1.47
C TRP A 138 7.99 -8.99 2.18
N ILE A 139 7.28 -8.12 1.43
CA ILE A 139 6.68 -6.89 1.95
C ILE A 139 5.35 -7.23 2.60
N THR A 140 5.18 -6.85 3.86
CA THR A 140 3.94 -7.04 4.63
C THR A 140 3.21 -5.71 4.77
N LYS A 141 1.87 -5.70 4.85
CA LYS A 141 1.08 -4.45 5.03
C LYS A 141 0.09 -4.56 6.18
N THR A 142 -0.08 -3.44 6.87
CA THR A 142 -0.99 -3.29 8.01
C THR A 142 -2.20 -2.46 7.61
N PHE A 143 -3.40 -2.97 7.89
CA PHE A 143 -4.66 -2.31 7.57
C PHE A 143 -5.52 -2.15 8.82
N LEU A 144 -6.35 -1.11 8.84
CA LEU A 144 -7.40 -0.99 9.84
C LEU A 144 -8.46 -2.07 9.60
N SER A 145 -8.91 -2.71 10.67
CA SER A 145 -9.87 -3.80 10.61
C SER A 145 -11.32 -3.32 10.45
N ASP A 146 -12.21 -4.25 10.10
CA ASP A 146 -13.65 -4.03 10.17
C ASP A 146 -14.10 -3.74 11.61
N ASP A 147 -13.42 -4.33 12.59
CA ASP A 147 -13.70 -4.14 14.01
C ASP A 147 -13.37 -2.72 14.48
N TYR A 148 -12.29 -2.11 13.98
CA TYR A 148 -12.01 -0.68 14.18
C TYR A 148 -13.18 0.17 13.68
N THR A 149 -13.61 -0.06 12.44
CA THR A 149 -14.71 0.69 11.80
C THR A 149 -16.01 0.51 12.58
N TYR A 150 -16.31 -0.71 12.98
CA TYR A 150 -17.49 -1.04 13.78
C TYR A 150 -17.48 -0.33 15.14
N ILE A 151 -16.40 -0.47 15.92
CA ILE A 151 -16.27 0.11 17.26
C ILE A 151 -16.32 1.64 17.21
N THR A 152 -15.63 2.28 16.26
CA THR A 152 -15.61 3.75 16.14
C THR A 152 -16.97 4.32 15.72
N ASN A 153 -17.68 3.64 14.83
CA ASN A 153 -19.05 4.01 14.47
C ASN A 153 -20.01 3.89 15.65
N ILE A 154 -19.92 2.80 16.44
CA ILE A 154 -20.74 2.65 17.65
C ILE A 154 -20.40 3.70 18.68
N TRP A 155 -19.12 4.02 18.88
CA TRP A 155 -18.70 5.10 19.79
C TRP A 155 -19.31 6.45 19.39
N SER A 156 -19.41 6.73 18.09
CA SER A 156 -20.09 7.93 17.59
C SER A 156 -21.57 7.96 17.98
N THR A 157 -22.21 6.80 18.07
CA THR A 157 -23.62 6.65 18.50
C THR A 157 -23.75 6.82 20.00
N VAL A 158 -22.87 6.20 20.80
CA VAL A 158 -22.81 6.39 22.26
C VAL A 158 -22.74 7.87 22.61
N LYS A 159 -21.86 8.64 21.95
CA LYS A 159 -21.74 10.09 22.17
C LYS A 159 -23.02 10.89 21.85
N LYS A 160 -23.88 10.39 20.96
CA LYS A 160 -25.14 11.05 20.57
C LYS A 160 -26.29 10.70 21.52
N THR A 161 -26.30 9.48 22.04
CA THR A 161 -27.40 8.94 22.85
C THR A 161 -27.17 9.08 24.36
N ALA A 162 -25.92 9.16 24.81
CA ALA A 162 -25.59 9.28 26.23
C ALA A 162 -25.80 10.72 26.74
N PRO A 163 -26.36 10.90 27.94
CA PRO A 163 -26.31 12.19 28.65
C PRO A 163 -24.88 12.69 28.81
N GLN A 164 -24.64 14.00 28.78
CA GLN A 164 -23.30 14.58 28.72
C GLN A 164 -22.37 14.12 29.86
N ASN A 165 -22.88 14.04 31.09
CA ASN A 165 -22.14 13.56 32.26
C ASN A 165 -21.68 12.10 32.09
N ILE A 166 -22.56 11.24 31.56
CA ILE A 166 -22.26 9.84 31.28
C ILE A 166 -21.29 9.74 30.10
N SER A 167 -21.50 10.52 29.03
CA SER A 167 -20.59 10.53 27.88
C SER A 167 -19.15 10.87 28.29
N ASN A 168 -18.97 11.79 29.22
CA ASN A 168 -17.64 12.15 29.75
C ASN A 168 -17.01 10.99 30.54
N GLU A 169 -17.80 10.28 31.36
CA GLU A 169 -17.34 9.10 32.10
C GLU A 169 -16.98 7.94 31.15
N LEU A 170 -17.78 7.69 30.12
CA LEU A 170 -17.49 6.65 29.13
C LEU A 170 -16.25 7.02 28.30
N ALA A 171 -16.08 8.31 27.98
CA ALA A 171 -14.91 8.79 27.25
C ALA A 171 -13.61 8.59 28.04
N SER A 172 -13.63 8.79 29.35
CA SER A 172 -12.45 8.56 30.19
C SER A 172 -12.03 7.08 30.25
N LYS A 173 -12.97 6.15 30.01
CA LYS A 173 -12.70 4.70 29.89
C LYS A 173 -12.29 4.30 28.47
N TYR A 174 -12.99 4.83 27.47
CA TYR A 174 -12.79 4.45 26.07
C TYR A 174 -11.51 5.06 25.46
N GLN A 175 -11.19 6.31 25.78
CA GLN A 175 -10.08 7.03 25.16
C GLN A 175 -8.72 6.34 25.38
N PRO A 176 -8.36 5.88 26.59
CA PRO A 176 -7.11 5.15 26.80
C PRO A 176 -7.04 3.83 25.99
N TYR A 177 -8.15 3.11 25.91
CA TYR A 177 -8.24 1.89 25.10
C TYR A 177 -8.05 2.19 23.61
N TYR A 178 -8.77 3.19 23.09
CA TYR A 178 -8.64 3.63 21.69
C TYR A 178 -7.22 4.06 21.38
N ASP A 179 -6.61 4.88 22.25
CA ASP A 179 -5.25 5.37 22.08
C ASP A 179 -4.25 4.23 22.06
N MET A 180 -4.42 3.20 22.90
CA MET A 180 -3.59 2.00 22.89
C MET A 180 -3.70 1.25 21.56
N CYS A 181 -4.91 0.87 21.16
CA CYS A 181 -5.15 0.07 19.95
C CYS A 181 -4.68 0.80 18.69
N TYR A 182 -4.96 2.10 18.60
CA TYR A 182 -4.57 2.90 17.44
C TYR A 182 -3.05 3.13 17.38
N THR A 183 -2.40 3.33 18.54
CA THR A 183 -0.94 3.47 18.59
C THR A 183 -0.24 2.15 18.24
N GLU A 184 -0.78 0.99 18.64
CA GLU A 184 -0.30 -0.32 18.17
C GLU A 184 -0.43 -0.48 16.66
N TYR A 185 -1.57 -0.05 16.07
CA TYR A 185 -1.74 -0.01 14.63
C TYR A 185 -0.68 0.86 13.95
N GLU A 186 -0.48 2.11 14.40
CA GLU A 186 0.52 3.02 13.84
C GLU A 186 1.93 2.42 13.90
N LYS A 187 2.31 1.85 15.05
CA LYS A 187 3.60 1.17 15.20
C LYS A 187 3.76 0.06 14.15
N ASN A 188 2.77 -0.81 13.99
CA ASN A 188 2.84 -1.90 13.02
C ASN A 188 2.84 -1.38 11.59
N LEU A 189 2.03 -0.36 11.26
CA LEU A 189 2.02 0.29 9.96
C LEU A 189 3.42 0.76 9.57
N TYR A 190 4.08 1.55 10.42
CA TYR A 190 5.39 2.11 10.10
C TYR A 190 6.53 1.09 10.18
N THR A 191 6.41 0.06 11.04
CA THR A 191 7.35 -1.08 11.08
C THR A 191 7.49 -1.73 9.70
N TYR A 192 6.39 -1.86 8.95
CA TYR A 192 6.42 -2.47 7.62
C TYR A 192 6.58 -1.47 6.47
N LEU A 193 6.11 -0.23 6.63
CA LEU A 193 6.22 0.80 5.60
C LEU A 193 7.65 1.27 5.35
N VAL A 194 8.49 1.32 6.41
CA VAL A 194 9.90 1.74 6.29
C VAL A 194 10.69 0.81 5.36
N PRO A 195 10.72 -0.53 5.57
CA PRO A 195 11.39 -1.46 4.64
C PRO A 195 10.85 -1.40 3.21
N GLU A 196 9.53 -1.19 3.03
CA GLU A 196 8.94 -1.03 1.69
C GLU A 196 9.54 0.17 0.95
N TYR A 197 9.69 1.31 1.62
CA TYR A 197 10.31 2.49 1.03
C TYR A 197 11.81 2.32 0.80
N GLU A 198 12.53 1.66 1.70
CA GLU A 198 13.96 1.34 1.52
C GLU A 198 14.19 0.43 0.30
N LEU A 199 13.34 -0.57 0.08
CA LEU A 199 13.39 -1.41 -1.12
C LEU A 199 13.12 -0.61 -2.40
N LYS A 200 12.11 0.26 -2.37
CA LYS A 200 11.80 1.18 -3.47
C LYS A 200 12.91 2.18 -3.74
N LEU A 201 13.64 2.62 -2.73
CA LEU A 201 14.80 3.50 -2.86
C LEU A 201 15.93 2.76 -3.57
N LYS A 202 16.30 1.58 -3.06
CA LYS A 202 17.36 0.74 -3.63
C LYS A 202 17.14 0.43 -5.12
N TYR A 203 15.91 0.07 -5.49
CA TYR A 203 15.57 -0.18 -6.90
C TYR A 203 15.83 1.04 -7.79
N LYS A 204 15.48 2.25 -7.32
CA LYS A 204 15.72 3.49 -8.07
C LYS A 204 17.21 3.83 -8.14
N GLU A 205 17.96 3.62 -7.06
CA GLU A 205 19.42 3.80 -7.04
C GLU A 205 20.14 2.85 -7.99
N ASP A 206 19.72 1.58 -8.06
CA ASP A 206 20.25 0.60 -9.00
C ASP A 206 20.00 1.03 -10.46
N LYS A 207 18.78 1.48 -10.75
CA LYS A 207 18.40 2.00 -12.08
C LYS A 207 19.19 3.26 -12.45
N TYR A 208 19.36 4.18 -11.50
CA TYR A 208 20.20 5.37 -11.66
C TYR A 208 21.65 4.99 -12.00
N SER A 209 22.22 4.02 -11.26
CA SER A 209 23.56 3.50 -11.48
C SER A 209 23.71 2.89 -12.87
N GLN A 210 22.73 2.09 -13.30
CA GLN A 210 22.71 1.50 -14.64
C GLN A 210 22.67 2.56 -15.74
N CYS A 211 21.82 3.57 -15.60
CA CYS A 211 21.71 4.67 -16.55
C CYS A 211 23.04 5.43 -16.68
N ASN A 212 23.71 5.68 -15.56
CA ASN A 212 25.00 6.36 -15.55
C ASN A 212 26.12 5.52 -16.22
N LYS A 213 26.10 4.19 -16.03
CA LYS A 213 27.01 3.25 -16.73
C LYS A 213 26.74 3.21 -18.24
N ASN A 214 25.48 3.22 -18.67
CA ASN A 214 25.15 3.28 -20.08
C ASN A 214 25.65 4.59 -20.70
N MET A 215 25.41 5.72 -20.04
CA MET A 215 25.87 7.02 -20.50
C MET A 215 27.40 7.08 -20.64
N SER A 216 28.17 6.51 -19.69
CA SER A 216 29.62 6.45 -19.80
C SER A 216 30.08 5.53 -20.96
N GLY A 217 29.41 4.39 -21.14
CA GLY A 217 29.63 3.50 -22.28
C GLY A 217 29.41 4.20 -23.63
N HIS A 218 28.29 4.90 -23.78
CA HIS A 218 27.98 5.67 -24.99
C HIS A 218 29.00 6.78 -25.27
N LYS A 219 29.48 7.48 -24.23
CA LYS A 219 30.56 8.48 -24.37
C LYS A 219 31.84 7.87 -24.93
N LEU A 220 32.26 6.69 -24.43
CA LEU A 220 33.41 5.97 -24.97
C LEU A 220 33.19 5.54 -26.43
N SER A 221 31.98 5.10 -26.81
CA SER A 221 31.65 4.76 -28.19
C SER A 221 31.68 5.97 -29.13
N ILE A 222 31.27 7.15 -28.65
CA ILE A 222 31.41 8.41 -29.37
C ILE A 222 32.88 8.75 -29.60
N GLU A 223 33.72 8.66 -28.56
CA GLU A 223 35.16 8.91 -28.67
C GLU A 223 35.82 7.97 -29.69
N SER A 224 35.51 6.68 -29.65
CA SER A 224 35.97 5.70 -30.64
C SER A 224 35.56 6.07 -32.08
N SER A 225 34.29 6.47 -32.26
CA SER A 225 33.76 6.91 -33.56
C SER A 225 34.46 8.18 -34.05
N GLN A 226 34.76 9.14 -33.15
CA GLN A 226 35.52 10.34 -33.48
C GLN A 226 36.95 10.00 -33.92
N ILE A 227 37.61 9.05 -33.26
CA ILE A 227 38.94 8.57 -33.66
C ILE A 227 38.89 7.93 -35.06
N SER A 228 37.88 7.10 -35.34
CA SER A 228 37.66 6.50 -36.66
C SER A 228 37.50 7.57 -37.75
N ILE A 229 36.69 8.62 -37.48
CA ILE A 229 36.51 9.75 -38.40
C ILE A 229 37.84 10.46 -38.66
N ARG A 230 38.64 10.74 -37.63
CA ARG A 230 39.95 11.39 -37.79
C ARG A 230 40.89 10.56 -38.66
N LYS A 231 40.99 9.25 -38.42
CA LYS A 231 41.80 8.32 -39.22
C LYS A 231 41.35 8.28 -40.69
N SER A 232 40.05 8.15 -40.92
CA SER A 232 39.48 8.14 -42.28
C SER A 232 39.68 9.47 -43.00
N THR A 233 39.57 10.59 -42.28
CA THR A 233 39.80 11.95 -42.82
C THR A 233 41.26 12.18 -43.18
N ALA A 234 42.21 11.66 -42.40
CA ALA A 234 43.62 11.68 -42.77
C ALA A 234 43.90 10.78 -44.00
N SER A 235 43.28 9.60 -44.08
CA SER A 235 43.41 8.66 -45.20
C SER A 235 42.91 9.28 -46.51
N ILE A 236 41.64 9.68 -46.60
CA ILE A 236 41.25 11.03 -47.03
C ILE A 236 42.26 11.84 -47.85
N ALA A 237 42.86 12.79 -47.11
CA ALA A 237 43.83 13.76 -47.59
C ALA A 237 45.03 13.09 -48.27
N TRP A 238 45.60 12.05 -47.64
CA TRP A 238 46.77 11.35 -48.19
C TRP A 238 46.48 10.69 -49.55
N ARG A 239 45.35 10.01 -49.66
CA ARG A 239 44.90 9.34 -50.89
C ARG A 239 44.54 10.33 -51.99
N THR A 240 43.98 11.48 -51.62
CA THR A 240 43.69 12.56 -52.55
C THR A 240 44.98 13.12 -53.14
N LEU A 241 46.02 13.34 -52.32
CA LEU A 241 47.34 13.77 -52.79
C LEU A 241 47.97 12.75 -53.75
N LEU A 242 48.00 11.47 -53.36
CA LEU A 242 48.53 10.39 -54.21
C LEU A 242 47.76 10.25 -55.53
N GLY A 243 46.44 10.40 -55.49
CA GLY A 243 45.59 10.41 -56.66
C GLY A 243 45.93 11.55 -57.62
N ILE A 244 46.10 12.78 -57.11
CA ILE A 244 46.48 13.93 -57.94
C ILE A 244 47.85 13.69 -58.61
N VAL A 245 48.86 13.28 -57.83
CA VAL A 245 50.21 13.04 -58.36
C VAL A 245 50.20 11.95 -59.44
N SER A 246 49.56 10.81 -59.17
CA SER A 246 49.47 9.70 -60.14
C SER A 246 48.64 10.08 -61.38
N GLY A 247 47.57 10.85 -61.22
CA GLY A 247 46.76 11.35 -62.32
C GLY A 247 47.52 12.27 -63.25
N VAL A 248 48.28 13.25 -62.71
CA VAL A 248 49.10 14.17 -63.51
C VAL A 248 50.17 13.43 -64.31
N ILE A 249 50.88 12.48 -63.68
CA ILE A 249 51.89 11.64 -64.36
C ILE A 249 51.23 10.83 -65.49
N SER A 250 50.08 10.21 -65.22
CA SER A 250 49.35 9.42 -66.22
C SER A 250 48.96 10.27 -67.43
N PHE A 251 48.39 11.45 -67.21
CA PHE A 251 47.97 12.36 -68.27
C PHE A 251 49.15 12.83 -69.12
N ALA A 252 50.28 13.16 -68.50
CA ALA A 252 51.48 13.57 -69.21
C ALA A 252 52.04 12.45 -70.10
N LEU A 253 52.15 11.22 -69.57
CA LEU A 253 52.65 10.06 -70.31
C LEU A 253 51.71 9.66 -71.46
N VAL A 254 50.39 9.65 -71.23
CA VAL A 254 49.41 9.33 -72.27
C VAL A 254 49.40 10.41 -73.36
N GLY A 255 49.42 11.69 -72.98
CA GLY A 255 49.49 12.80 -73.94
C GLY A 255 50.76 12.75 -74.80
N TYR A 256 51.90 12.43 -74.18
CA TYR A 256 53.17 12.27 -74.89
C TYR A 256 53.16 11.05 -75.83
N ALA A 257 52.64 9.91 -75.37
CA ALA A 257 52.48 8.71 -76.19
C ALA A 257 51.61 9.00 -77.43
N LEU A 258 50.48 9.69 -77.25
CA LEU A 258 49.60 10.09 -78.35
C LEU A 258 50.30 11.02 -79.34
N ALA A 259 51.07 12.01 -78.87
CA ALA A 259 51.82 12.92 -79.74
C ALA A 259 52.84 12.18 -80.62
N LEU A 260 53.51 11.14 -80.09
CA LEU A 260 54.45 10.31 -80.85
C LEU A 260 53.75 9.46 -81.91
N LEU A 261 52.52 9.01 -81.67
CA LEU A 261 51.74 8.20 -82.63
C LEU A 261 51.32 8.99 -83.88
N PHE A 262 51.25 10.33 -83.81
CA PHE A 262 50.94 11.20 -84.95
C PHE A 262 52.15 11.50 -85.86
N THR A 263 53.34 11.02 -85.50
CA THR A 263 54.53 11.19 -86.34
C THR A 263 54.70 9.98 -87.26
N PHE A 264 54.88 10.18 -88.57
CA PHE A 264 54.92 9.12 -89.61
C PHE A 264 56.17 8.20 -89.56
N SER A 265 56.85 8.05 -88.42
CA SER A 265 58.03 7.20 -88.25
C SER A 265 57.71 5.92 -87.48
N ILE A 266 58.20 4.77 -87.98
CA ILE A 266 57.99 3.47 -87.33
C ILE A 266 58.66 3.44 -85.94
N ILE A 267 59.81 4.12 -85.78
CA ILE A 267 60.56 4.16 -84.51
C ILE A 267 59.77 4.93 -83.45
N THR A 268 59.17 6.06 -83.80
CA THR A 268 58.39 6.88 -82.87
C THR A 268 57.09 6.18 -82.46
N LEU A 269 56.51 5.36 -83.33
CA LEU A 269 55.35 4.52 -83.05
C LEU A 269 55.66 3.48 -81.96
N ILE A 270 56.80 2.78 -82.06
CA ILE A 270 57.24 1.81 -81.03
C ILE A 270 57.47 2.52 -79.68
N TYR A 271 58.10 3.69 -79.68
CA TYR A 271 58.29 4.50 -78.48
C TYR A 271 56.97 4.96 -77.86
N GLY A 272 55.99 5.37 -78.67
CA GLY A 272 54.65 5.74 -78.20
C GLY A 272 53.95 4.59 -77.45
N VAL A 273 54.03 3.37 -77.98
CA VAL A 273 53.47 2.16 -77.33
C VAL A 273 54.16 1.86 -76.00
N LEU A 274 55.51 1.97 -75.95
CA LEU A 274 56.27 1.74 -74.72
C LEU A 274 55.93 2.76 -73.62
N VAL A 275 55.82 4.05 -73.98
CA VAL A 275 55.44 5.11 -73.02
C VAL A 275 53.99 4.92 -72.55
N GLY A 276 53.08 4.53 -73.45
CA GLY A 276 51.71 4.19 -73.10
C GLY A 276 51.63 3.03 -72.10
N ALA A 277 52.45 1.99 -72.26
CA ALA A 277 52.52 0.86 -71.32
C ALA A 277 52.99 1.29 -69.92
N VAL A 278 53.92 2.24 -69.82
CA VAL A 278 54.40 2.81 -68.55
C VAL A 278 53.32 3.65 -67.85
N ALA A 279 52.35 4.22 -68.59
CA ALA A 279 51.26 5.00 -68.00
C ALA A 279 50.20 4.12 -67.30
N ILE A 280 50.02 2.86 -67.73
CA ILE A 280 48.94 1.97 -67.24
C ILE A 280 48.96 1.80 -65.70
N PRO A 281 50.10 1.51 -65.04
CA PRO A 281 50.14 1.36 -63.58
C PRO A 281 49.68 2.61 -62.83
N PHE A 282 50.01 3.81 -63.34
CA PHE A 282 49.61 5.07 -62.71
C PHE A 282 48.10 5.32 -62.84
N VAL A 283 47.49 4.96 -63.98
CA VAL A 283 46.03 5.00 -64.16
C VAL A 283 45.34 4.04 -63.19
N LEU A 284 45.85 2.82 -63.02
CA LEU A 284 45.30 1.86 -62.07
C LEU A 284 45.40 2.34 -60.62
N ILE A 285 46.53 2.94 -60.24
CA ILE A 285 46.71 3.56 -58.91
C ILE A 285 45.67 4.68 -58.72
N PHE A 286 45.51 5.56 -59.71
CA PHE A 286 44.54 6.66 -59.65
C PHE A 286 43.11 6.15 -59.42
N LEU A 287 42.68 5.14 -60.18
CA LEU A 287 41.35 4.54 -60.03
C LEU A 287 41.17 3.89 -58.66
N LYS A 288 42.20 3.17 -58.18
CA LYS A 288 42.18 2.54 -56.84
C LYS A 288 42.06 3.58 -55.72
N GLN A 289 42.79 4.71 -55.80
CA GLN A 289 42.66 5.78 -54.81
C GLN A 289 41.24 6.34 -54.75
N ARG A 290 40.57 6.48 -55.89
CA ARG A 290 39.18 6.98 -55.96
C ARG A 290 38.21 6.05 -55.24
N GLU A 291 38.33 4.74 -55.44
CA GLU A 291 37.50 3.74 -54.77
C GLU A 291 37.74 3.71 -53.26
N GLU A 292 39.00 3.74 -52.85
CA GLU A 292 39.40 3.78 -51.45
C GLU A 292 38.91 5.06 -50.73
N ILE A 293 38.93 6.22 -51.39
CA ILE A 293 38.34 7.47 -50.87
C ILE A 293 36.83 7.33 -50.67
N LYS A 294 36.13 6.64 -51.59
CA LYS A 294 34.68 6.40 -51.46
C LYS A 294 34.39 5.56 -50.20
N LEU A 295 35.14 4.48 -49.99
CA LEU A 295 35.02 3.64 -48.78
C LEU A 295 35.28 4.44 -47.49
N SER A 296 36.31 5.29 -47.48
CA SER A 296 36.59 6.15 -46.32
C SER A 296 35.46 7.15 -46.05
N LYS A 297 34.81 7.70 -47.09
CA LYS A 297 33.64 8.59 -46.93
C LYS A 297 32.43 7.84 -46.36
N GLU A 298 32.20 6.61 -46.81
CA GLU A 298 31.14 5.74 -46.27
C GLU A 298 31.40 5.39 -44.81
N SER A 299 32.65 5.09 -44.43
CA SER A 299 33.05 4.87 -43.04
C SER A 299 32.80 6.11 -42.16
N ILE A 300 33.17 7.31 -42.63
CA ILE A 300 32.89 8.57 -41.91
C ILE A 300 31.38 8.76 -41.72
N LYS A 301 30.58 8.50 -42.76
CA LYS A 301 29.11 8.59 -42.69
C LYS A 301 28.56 7.64 -41.64
N SER A 302 29.03 6.39 -41.61
CA SER A 302 28.64 5.40 -40.60
C SER A 302 28.96 5.88 -39.19
N SER A 303 30.21 6.26 -38.93
CA SER A 303 30.61 6.75 -37.61
C SER A 303 29.87 8.01 -37.17
N LYS A 304 29.49 8.89 -38.11
CA LYS A 304 28.65 10.07 -37.80
C LYS A 304 27.23 9.67 -37.40
N ASN A 305 26.66 8.65 -38.05
CA ASN A 305 25.36 8.11 -37.66
C ASN A 305 25.42 7.47 -36.27
N ASP A 306 26.49 6.73 -35.97
CA ASP A 306 26.71 6.13 -34.64
C ASP A 306 26.81 7.21 -33.55
N ILE A 307 27.56 8.29 -33.79
CA ILE A 307 27.63 9.43 -32.87
C ILE A 307 26.25 10.04 -32.62
N ASN A 308 25.45 10.26 -33.67
CA ASN A 308 24.11 10.81 -33.52
C ASN A 308 23.20 9.89 -32.69
N LYS A 309 23.27 8.58 -32.92
CA LYS A 309 22.55 7.57 -32.15
C LYS A 309 22.94 7.62 -30.67
N TYR A 310 24.22 7.53 -30.36
CA TYR A 310 24.70 7.57 -28.98
C TYR A 310 24.39 8.89 -28.27
N ASN A 311 24.44 10.03 -28.98
CA ASN A 311 24.02 11.31 -28.40
C ASN A 311 22.52 11.32 -28.04
N SER A 312 21.67 10.72 -28.86
CA SER A 312 20.25 10.57 -28.56
C SER A 312 20.03 9.70 -27.32
N GLU A 313 20.71 8.55 -27.24
CA GLU A 313 20.64 7.63 -26.10
C GLU A 313 21.15 8.28 -24.80
N ILE A 314 22.23 9.08 -24.87
CA ILE A 314 22.72 9.89 -23.74
C ILE A 314 21.67 10.91 -23.30
N SER A 315 21.01 11.59 -24.23
CA SER A 315 19.97 12.57 -23.90
C SER A 315 18.77 11.93 -23.22
N GLU A 316 18.42 10.71 -23.59
CA GLU A 316 17.34 9.94 -22.96
C GLU A 316 17.74 9.51 -21.54
N CYS A 317 18.94 8.95 -21.40
CA CYS A 317 19.53 8.60 -20.10
C CYS A 317 19.55 9.80 -19.14
N GLN A 318 19.91 10.99 -19.63
CA GLN A 318 19.96 12.19 -18.80
C GLN A 318 18.58 12.58 -18.25
N LYS A 319 17.53 12.49 -19.07
CA LYS A 319 16.16 12.77 -18.63
C LYS A 319 15.71 11.78 -17.56
N GLU A 320 16.01 10.51 -17.76
CA GLU A 320 15.69 9.45 -16.80
C GLU A 320 16.45 9.64 -15.47
N ILE A 321 17.72 10.05 -15.53
CA ILE A 321 18.52 10.42 -14.35
C ILE A 321 17.88 11.59 -13.58
N ASP A 322 17.43 12.63 -14.27
CA ASP A 322 16.83 13.80 -13.65
C ASP A 322 15.50 13.47 -12.95
N GLU A 323 14.71 12.56 -13.54
CA GLU A 323 13.48 12.04 -12.95
C GLU A 323 13.77 11.15 -11.73
N LEU A 324 14.66 10.17 -11.87
CA LEU A 324 15.09 9.29 -10.78
C LEU A 324 15.63 10.08 -9.59
N ASN A 325 16.42 11.13 -9.82
CA ASN A 325 16.93 12.00 -8.75
C ASN A 325 15.81 12.68 -7.94
N LYS A 326 14.71 13.09 -8.59
CA LYS A 326 13.55 13.67 -7.90
C LYS A 326 12.83 12.61 -7.08
N GLU A 327 12.63 11.43 -7.65
CA GLU A 327 11.95 10.32 -6.98
C GLU A 327 12.75 9.76 -5.80
N ILE A 328 14.07 9.66 -5.92
CA ILE A 328 14.99 9.26 -4.84
C ILE A 328 14.83 10.22 -3.66
N LYS A 329 14.97 11.53 -3.89
CA LYS A 329 14.82 12.55 -2.83
C LYS A 329 13.46 12.48 -2.14
N LYS A 330 12.39 12.25 -2.91
CA LYS A 330 11.05 12.07 -2.35
C LYS A 330 10.99 10.81 -1.47
N THR A 331 11.48 9.68 -1.98
CA THR A 331 11.48 8.41 -1.23
C THR A 331 12.31 8.51 0.06
N GLU A 332 13.46 9.19 0.02
CA GLU A 332 14.27 9.46 1.22
C GLU A 332 13.53 10.31 2.26
N SER A 333 12.73 11.29 1.82
CA SER A 333 11.87 12.09 2.71
C SER A 333 10.78 11.22 3.33
N ASP A 334 10.12 10.40 2.53
CA ASP A 334 9.04 9.50 2.98
C ASP A 334 9.58 8.48 4.01
N ILE A 335 10.80 7.96 3.83
CA ILE A 335 11.49 7.11 4.81
C ILE A 335 11.70 7.84 6.14
N LYS A 336 12.25 9.06 6.09
CA LYS A 336 12.52 9.85 7.31
C LYS A 336 11.25 10.15 8.09
N GLU A 337 10.18 10.49 7.38
CA GLU A 337 8.86 10.72 8.00
C GLU A 337 8.31 9.45 8.65
N ALA A 338 8.34 8.32 7.94
CA ALA A 338 7.89 7.04 8.46
C ALA A 338 8.69 6.58 9.69
N GLN A 339 10.01 6.75 9.69
CA GLN A 339 10.88 6.46 10.84
C GLN A 339 10.59 7.37 12.05
N ALA A 340 10.32 8.65 11.82
CA ALA A 340 9.94 9.59 12.88
C ALA A 340 8.59 9.21 13.49
N ASN A 341 7.62 8.82 12.65
CA ASN A 341 6.31 8.37 13.11
C ASN A 341 6.37 7.03 13.85
N LEU A 342 7.20 6.08 13.40
CA LEU A 342 7.47 4.84 14.14
C LEU A 342 8.00 5.14 15.54
N THR A 343 9.05 5.96 15.63
CA THR A 343 9.66 6.36 16.91
C THR A 343 8.63 7.04 17.84
N LYS A 344 7.75 7.88 17.28
CA LYS A 344 6.68 8.53 18.02
C LYS A 344 5.66 7.53 18.55
N ALA A 345 5.23 6.57 17.72
CA ALA A 345 4.29 5.52 18.10
C ALA A 345 4.88 4.63 19.21
N GLU A 346 6.15 4.23 19.09
CA GLU A 346 6.84 3.44 20.11
C GLU A 346 6.91 4.16 21.46
N LYS A 347 7.31 5.44 21.47
CA LYS A 347 7.33 6.26 22.69
C LYS A 347 5.96 6.39 23.33
N LYS A 348 4.94 6.67 22.50
CA LYS A 348 3.55 6.79 22.96
C LYS A 348 3.03 5.47 23.54
N LEU A 349 3.36 4.34 22.91
CA LEU A 349 2.96 3.02 23.39
C LEU A 349 3.57 2.73 24.76
N VAL A 350 4.86 2.99 24.95
CA VAL A 350 5.54 2.85 26.26
C VAL A 350 4.87 3.72 27.33
N GLU A 351 4.50 4.96 27.00
CA GLU A 351 3.81 5.85 27.94
C GLU A 351 2.43 5.32 28.32
N LEU A 352 1.66 4.83 27.34
CA LEU A 352 0.32 4.27 27.55
C LEU A 352 0.39 2.98 28.39
N THR A 353 1.33 2.09 28.11
CA THR A 353 1.52 0.84 28.88
C THR A 353 1.96 1.08 30.31
N ARG A 354 2.69 2.17 30.60
CA ARG A 354 3.07 2.53 31.98
C ARG A 354 1.88 3.08 32.79
N LYS A 355 0.85 3.62 32.13
CA LYS A 355 -0.34 4.21 32.75
C LYS A 355 -1.50 3.23 32.90
N ALA A 356 -1.51 2.16 32.10
CA ALA A 356 -2.43 1.03 32.20
C ALA A 356 -2.02 0.11 33.35
#